data_AF-F8C9P0-F1
#
_entry.id   AF-F8C9P0-F1
#
_cell.length_a   1.000
_cell.length_b   1.000
_cell.length_c   1.000
_cell.angle_alpha   90.00
_cell.angle_beta   90.00
_cell.angle_gamma   90.00
#
_symmetry.space_group_name_H-M   'P 1'
#
loop_
_entity.id
_entity.type
_entity.pdbx_description
1 polymer ?
#
loop_
_entity_poly.entity_id
_entity_poly.type
_entity_poly.pdbx_seq_one_letter_code
_entity_poly.pdbx_strand_id
1 'polypeptide(L)'
;MSDAQTANVPGEFATLWANCLTHARRGFVDVASDFPEECTRVLESLREVYRVDAVARAEGLTPAQRLALHQRDSRPVLDGLKAWLEEQVTQRKVEPNSGLGQAIAYLRKHWEKLTLFLREEDAPLDNNVCERALKKAILHRKNALFYRTLNGAHVGDVFMSLIHTVELCEGNPFDYLVALLRHPEAVAQAPDDWMPWNYQQALAAADAPPSGN
;
A
#
# COMPACT_ATOMS: atom_id res chain seq x y z
N MET A 1 8.35 -17.68 12.62
CA MET A 1 7.82 -17.54 11.25
C MET A 1 6.33 -17.28 11.38
N SER A 2 5.89 -16.04 11.15
CA SER A 2 4.47 -15.80 10.87
C SER A 2 4.25 -16.28 9.44
N ASP A 3 3.52 -17.37 9.26
CA ASP A 3 3.03 -17.72 7.95
C ASP A 3 1.94 -16.69 7.61
N ALA A 4 2.16 -15.86 6.60
CA ALA A 4 1.20 -14.83 6.19
C ALA A 4 -0.01 -15.46 5.48
N GLN A 5 -0.65 -16.47 6.09
CA GLN A 5 -1.86 -17.08 5.60
C GLN A 5 -3.00 -16.06 5.68
N THR A 6 -3.85 -16.05 4.67
CA THR A 6 -5.06 -15.23 4.61
C THR A 6 -6.08 -15.54 5.71
N ALA A 7 -5.90 -16.66 6.43
CA ALA A 7 -6.71 -17.05 7.59
C ALA A 7 -6.23 -16.44 8.91
N ASN A 8 -5.02 -15.86 8.96
CA ASN A 8 -4.49 -15.30 10.20
C ASN A 8 -5.11 -13.93 10.45
N VAL A 9 -5.90 -13.84 11.53
CA VAL A 9 -6.54 -12.61 12.00
C VAL A 9 -5.79 -12.12 13.24
N PRO A 10 -5.45 -10.82 13.37
CA PRO A 10 -4.82 -10.31 14.59
C PRO A 10 -5.77 -10.49 15.78
N GLY A 11 -5.40 -11.31 16.77
CA GLY A 11 -6.25 -11.60 17.93
C GLY A 11 -6.32 -10.50 18.98
N GLU A 12 -5.33 -9.60 19.00
CA GLU A 12 -5.18 -8.58 20.07
C GLU A 12 -5.88 -7.25 19.79
N PHE A 13 -6.32 -7.00 18.54
CA PHE A 13 -6.87 -5.71 18.15
C PHE A 13 -8.24 -5.86 17.48
N ALA A 14 -9.17 -4.97 17.84
CA ALA A 14 -10.39 -4.77 17.07
C ALA A 14 -9.99 -4.33 15.65
N THR A 15 -10.12 -5.24 14.69
CA THR A 15 -9.59 -5.07 13.34
C THR A 15 -10.74 -4.85 12.36
N LEU A 16 -10.71 -3.70 11.67
CA LEU A 16 -11.56 -3.45 10.50
C LEU A 16 -10.84 -3.95 9.25
N TRP A 17 -11.54 -4.71 8.41
CA TRP A 17 -10.96 -5.28 7.20
C TRP A 17 -11.47 -4.55 5.95
N ALA A 18 -10.58 -3.79 5.30
CA ALA A 18 -10.79 -3.22 3.97
C ALA A 18 -10.09 -4.05 2.88
N ASN A 19 -10.72 -4.16 1.71
CA ASN A 19 -10.10 -4.75 0.53
C ASN A 19 -9.66 -3.65 -0.45
N CYS A 20 -8.68 -3.95 -1.29
CA CYS A 20 -8.09 -2.97 -2.21
C CYS A 20 -8.89 -2.84 -3.53
N LEU A 21 -9.40 -1.63 -3.81
CA LEU A 21 -10.09 -1.34 -5.07
C LEU A 21 -9.17 -1.46 -6.29
N THR A 22 -7.87 -1.16 -6.16
CA THR A 22 -6.90 -1.35 -7.26
C THR A 22 -6.81 -2.84 -7.66
N HIS A 23 -6.90 -3.75 -6.70
CA HIS A 23 -6.90 -5.19 -6.98
C HIS A 23 -8.20 -5.62 -7.69
N ALA A 24 -9.35 -5.17 -7.20
CA ALA A 24 -10.63 -5.44 -7.86
C ALA A 24 -10.68 -4.86 -9.29
N ARG A 25 -10.17 -3.64 -9.48
CA ARG A 25 -10.05 -2.97 -10.78
C ARG A 25 -9.22 -3.78 -11.79
N ARG A 26 -8.11 -4.38 -11.34
CA ARG A 26 -7.20 -5.14 -12.22
C ARG A 26 -7.92 -6.28 -12.94
N GLY A 27 -8.80 -7.00 -12.26
CA GLY A 27 -9.58 -8.09 -12.88
C GLY A 27 -10.42 -7.64 -14.08
N PHE A 28 -10.91 -6.39 -14.09
CA PHE A 28 -11.62 -5.83 -15.25
C PHE A 28 -10.68 -5.31 -16.33
N VAL A 29 -9.53 -4.74 -15.95
CA VAL A 29 -8.51 -4.31 -16.92
C VAL A 29 -8.00 -5.50 -17.74
N ASP A 30 -7.73 -6.63 -17.07
CA ASP A 30 -7.15 -7.82 -17.69
C ASP A 30 -8.06 -8.46 -18.76
N VAL A 31 -9.37 -8.16 -18.73
CA VAL A 31 -10.37 -8.72 -19.66
C VAL A 31 -11.06 -7.65 -20.52
N ALA A 32 -10.57 -6.41 -20.47
CA ALA A 32 -11.21 -5.27 -21.14
C ALA A 32 -11.18 -5.37 -22.67
N SER A 33 -10.22 -6.10 -23.26
CA SER A 33 -10.19 -6.36 -24.70
C SER A 33 -11.37 -7.22 -25.16
N ASP A 34 -11.79 -8.16 -24.31
CA ASP A 34 -12.77 -9.17 -24.64
C ASP A 34 -14.19 -8.71 -24.27
N PHE A 35 -14.30 -7.83 -23.27
CA PHE A 35 -15.57 -7.28 -22.74
C PHE A 35 -15.50 -5.75 -22.58
N PRO A 36 -15.32 -4.99 -23.67
CA PRO A 36 -15.01 -3.57 -23.60
C PRO A 36 -16.13 -2.72 -22.98
N GLU A 37 -17.39 -3.02 -23.29
CA GLU A 37 -18.52 -2.22 -22.80
C GLU A 37 -18.73 -2.40 -21.28
N GLU A 38 -18.77 -3.66 -20.83
CA GLU A 38 -18.95 -4.01 -19.43
C GLU A 38 -17.78 -3.53 -18.58
N CYS A 39 -16.54 -3.73 -19.05
CA CYS A 39 -15.36 -3.27 -18.35
C CYS A 39 -15.30 -1.75 -18.28
N THR A 40 -15.62 -1.03 -19.38
CA THR A 40 -15.64 0.44 -19.37
C THR A 40 -16.59 0.97 -18.30
N ARG A 41 -17.79 0.39 -18.18
CA ARG A 41 -18.76 0.81 -17.16
C ARG A 41 -18.21 0.69 -15.74
N VAL A 42 -17.55 -0.41 -15.42
CA VAL A 42 -16.94 -0.63 -14.10
C VAL A 42 -15.76 0.32 -13.90
N LEU A 43 -14.88 0.43 -14.88
CA LEU A 43 -13.65 1.23 -14.80
C LEU A 43 -13.95 2.73 -14.66
N GLU A 44 -14.94 3.26 -15.38
CA GLU A 44 -15.37 4.66 -15.25
C GLU A 44 -16.06 4.91 -13.90
N SER A 45 -16.87 3.96 -13.41
CA SER A 45 -17.46 4.08 -12.06
C SER A 45 -16.38 4.17 -10.98
N LEU A 46 -15.35 3.32 -11.06
CA LEU A 46 -14.22 3.37 -10.14
C LEU A 46 -13.38 4.63 -10.32
N ARG A 47 -13.21 5.11 -11.55
CA ARG A 47 -12.49 6.36 -11.85
C ARG A 47 -13.13 7.54 -11.14
N GLU A 48 -14.46 7.64 -11.14
CA GLU A 48 -15.17 8.70 -10.41
C GLU A 48 -14.92 8.64 -8.91
N VAL A 49 -14.87 7.44 -8.32
CA VAL A 49 -14.52 7.27 -6.89
C VAL A 49 -13.11 7.81 -6.60
N TYR A 50 -12.11 7.47 -7.42
CA TYR A 50 -10.76 8.02 -7.26
C TYR A 50 -10.68 9.53 -7.52
N ARG A 51 -11.52 10.07 -8.40
CA ARG A 51 -11.60 11.52 -8.63
C ARG A 51 -12.10 12.24 -7.38
N VAL A 52 -13.13 11.72 -6.72
CA VAL A 52 -13.64 12.27 -5.45
C VAL A 52 -12.56 12.23 -4.36
N ASP A 53 -11.82 11.14 -4.26
CA ASP A 53 -10.73 11.01 -3.28
C ASP A 53 -9.58 11.99 -3.55
N ALA A 54 -9.25 12.21 -4.83
CA ALA A 54 -8.25 13.20 -5.24
C ALA A 54 -8.67 14.64 -4.88
N VAL A 55 -9.97 14.96 -5.01
CA VAL A 55 -10.51 16.26 -4.55
C VAL A 55 -10.37 16.40 -3.04
N ALA A 56 -10.76 15.39 -2.27
CA ALA A 56 -10.63 15.41 -0.80
C ALA A 56 -9.18 15.69 -0.37
N ARG A 57 -8.22 15.04 -1.04
CA ARG A 57 -6.78 15.25 -0.78
C ARG A 57 -6.31 16.64 -1.16
N ALA A 58 -6.72 17.15 -2.32
CA ALA A 58 -6.32 18.46 -2.81
C ALA A 58 -6.84 19.60 -1.91
N GLU A 59 -8.04 19.44 -1.36
CA GLU A 59 -8.66 20.40 -0.43
C GLU A 59 -8.19 20.22 1.02
N GLY A 60 -7.39 19.19 1.31
CA GLY A 60 -6.89 18.92 2.67
C GLY A 60 -8.01 18.55 3.65
N LEU A 61 -9.06 17.87 3.18
CA LEU A 61 -10.21 17.51 4.01
C LEU A 61 -9.81 16.58 5.17
N THR A 62 -10.46 16.76 6.31
CA THR A 62 -10.32 15.85 7.45
C THR A 62 -10.91 14.46 7.13
N PRO A 63 -10.58 13.41 7.89
CA PRO A 63 -11.12 12.06 7.68
C PRO A 63 -12.66 12.02 7.64
N ALA A 64 -13.30 12.72 8.57
CA ALA A 64 -14.76 12.85 8.62
C ALA A 64 -15.34 13.62 7.41
N GLN A 65 -14.67 14.70 6.96
CA GLN A 65 -15.08 15.45 5.78
C GLN A 65 -14.93 14.63 4.50
N ARG A 66 -13.82 13.89 4.37
CA ARG A 66 -13.59 12.95 3.28
C ARG A 66 -14.66 11.86 3.24
N LEU A 67 -15.02 11.28 4.39
CA LEU A 67 -16.09 10.30 4.49
C LEU A 67 -17.43 10.89 4.00
N ALA A 68 -17.80 12.07 4.49
CA ALA A 68 -19.01 12.77 4.07
C ALA A 68 -19.01 13.08 2.56
N LEU A 69 -17.87 13.49 2.00
CA LEU A 69 -17.71 13.74 0.57
C LEU A 69 -17.96 12.46 -0.24
N HIS A 70 -17.34 11.34 0.14
CA HIS A 70 -17.56 10.06 -0.53
C HIS A 70 -18.99 9.54 -0.37
N GLN A 71 -19.63 9.74 0.78
CA GLN A 71 -21.04 9.40 0.97
C GLN A 71 -21.97 10.23 0.08
N ARG A 72 -21.62 11.47 -0.21
CA ARG A 72 -22.39 12.34 -1.11
C ARG A 72 -22.15 12.00 -2.58
N ASP A 73 -20.88 11.86 -2.98
CA ASP A 73 -20.50 11.88 -4.40
C ASP A 73 -20.13 10.49 -4.94
N SER A 74 -19.54 9.61 -4.13
CA SER A 74 -19.13 8.26 -4.57
C SER A 74 -20.20 7.19 -4.32
N ARG A 75 -20.97 7.30 -3.23
CA ARG A 75 -22.01 6.33 -2.89
C ARG A 75 -23.06 6.16 -4.00
N PRO A 76 -23.63 7.22 -4.60
CA PRO A 76 -24.62 7.05 -5.67
C PRO A 76 -24.06 6.32 -6.89
N VAL A 77 -22.79 6.60 -7.25
CA VAL A 77 -22.09 5.92 -8.35
C VAL A 77 -21.93 4.43 -8.04
N LEU A 78 -21.49 4.12 -6.83
CA LEU A 78 -21.29 2.74 -6.39
C LEU A 78 -22.60 1.98 -6.21
N ASP A 79 -23.67 2.61 -5.74
CA ASP A 79 -24.99 2.00 -5.64
C ASP A 79 -25.54 1.64 -7.03
N GLY A 80 -25.38 2.54 -8.01
CA GLY A 80 -25.70 2.27 -9.41
C GLY A 80 -24.86 1.14 -10.01
N LEU A 81 -23.56 1.10 -9.69
CA LEU A 81 -22.67 0.01 -10.09
C LEU A 81 -23.10 -1.33 -9.46
N LYS A 82 -23.43 -1.35 -8.16
CA LYS A 82 -23.89 -2.55 -7.44
C LYS A 82 -25.13 -3.13 -8.08
N ALA A 83 -26.13 -2.29 -8.33
CA ALA A 83 -27.38 -2.68 -8.97
C ALA A 83 -27.12 -3.30 -10.36
N TRP A 84 -26.26 -2.67 -11.15
CA TRP A 84 -25.89 -3.18 -12.46
C TRP A 84 -25.17 -4.54 -12.41
N LEU A 85 -24.23 -4.73 -11.47
CA LEU A 85 -23.52 -6.00 -11.26
C LEU A 85 -24.49 -7.13 -10.87
N GLU A 86 -25.45 -6.85 -10.00
CA GLU A 86 -26.50 -7.80 -9.64
C GLU A 86 -27.35 -8.16 -10.85
N GLU A 87 -27.73 -7.17 -11.66
CA GLU A 87 -28.50 -7.38 -12.88
C GLU A 87 -27.78 -8.31 -13.87
N GLN A 88 -26.47 -8.13 -14.07
CA GLN A 88 -25.67 -8.98 -14.96
C GLN A 88 -25.79 -10.47 -14.60
N VAL A 89 -25.84 -10.76 -13.30
CA VAL A 89 -25.89 -12.14 -12.80
C VAL A 89 -27.33 -12.66 -12.75
N THR A 90 -28.26 -11.90 -12.22
CA THR A 90 -29.67 -12.33 -12.09
C THR A 90 -30.32 -12.56 -13.44
N GLN A 91 -30.01 -11.73 -14.44
CA GLN A 91 -30.53 -11.88 -15.80
C GLN A 91 -29.66 -12.79 -16.69
N ARG A 92 -28.60 -13.42 -16.12
CA ARG A 92 -27.68 -14.31 -16.83
C ARG A 92 -27.08 -13.69 -18.10
N LYS A 93 -26.75 -12.39 -18.05
CA LYS A 93 -26.11 -11.66 -19.14
C LYS A 93 -24.63 -12.01 -19.29
N VAL A 94 -24.00 -12.48 -18.21
CA VAL A 94 -22.58 -12.86 -18.18
C VAL A 94 -22.43 -14.32 -17.78
N GLU A 95 -21.61 -15.06 -18.54
CA GLU A 95 -21.25 -16.44 -18.22
C GLU A 95 -20.37 -16.47 -16.96
N PRO A 96 -20.78 -17.14 -15.85
CA PRO A 96 -20.07 -17.07 -14.57
C PRO A 96 -18.61 -17.50 -14.62
N ASN A 97 -18.27 -18.44 -15.50
CA ASN A 97 -16.91 -18.98 -15.61
C ASN A 97 -16.01 -18.16 -16.55
N SER A 98 -16.55 -17.18 -17.28
CA SER A 98 -15.76 -16.27 -18.10
C SER A 98 -14.87 -15.36 -17.25
N GLY A 99 -13.86 -14.74 -17.87
CA GLY A 99 -13.01 -13.76 -17.18
C GLY A 99 -13.81 -12.61 -16.56
N LEU A 100 -14.79 -12.07 -17.31
CA LEU A 100 -15.72 -11.05 -16.80
C LEU A 100 -16.58 -11.59 -15.65
N GLY A 101 -17.12 -12.80 -15.78
CA GLY A 101 -17.92 -13.45 -14.75
C GLY A 101 -17.17 -13.59 -13.42
N GLN A 102 -15.90 -13.99 -13.49
CA GLN A 102 -15.03 -14.10 -12.33
C GLN A 102 -14.73 -12.72 -11.71
N ALA A 103 -14.46 -11.70 -12.52
CA ALA A 103 -14.21 -10.34 -12.05
C ALA A 103 -15.46 -9.73 -11.35
N ILE A 104 -16.64 -9.90 -11.94
CA ILE A 104 -17.93 -9.49 -11.34
C ILE A 104 -18.17 -10.24 -10.03
N ALA A 105 -17.96 -11.55 -10.01
CA ALA A 105 -18.14 -12.37 -8.82
C ALA A 105 -17.22 -11.92 -7.68
N TYR A 106 -15.95 -11.61 -7.98
CA TYR A 106 -15.01 -11.09 -7.00
C TYR A 106 -15.46 -9.76 -6.41
N LEU A 107 -15.82 -8.80 -7.27
CA LEU A 107 -16.25 -7.46 -6.85
C LEU A 107 -17.50 -7.52 -5.97
N ARG A 108 -18.50 -8.34 -6.34
CA ARG A 108 -19.72 -8.58 -5.56
C ARG A 108 -19.43 -9.26 -4.22
N LYS A 109 -18.65 -10.35 -4.23
CA LYS A 109 -18.29 -11.11 -3.02
C LYS A 109 -17.61 -10.24 -1.96
N HIS A 110 -16.82 -9.27 -2.40
CA HIS A 110 -16.02 -8.42 -1.53
C HIS A 110 -16.57 -7.00 -1.37
N TRP A 111 -17.81 -6.75 -1.82
CA TRP A 111 -18.39 -5.40 -1.93
C TRP A 111 -18.29 -4.59 -0.64
N GLU A 112 -18.69 -5.16 0.49
CA GLU A 112 -18.66 -4.45 1.77
C GLU A 112 -17.23 -4.06 2.15
N LYS A 113 -16.27 -4.98 2.04
CA LYS A 113 -14.86 -4.67 2.35
C LYS A 113 -14.23 -3.67 1.38
N LEU A 114 -14.61 -3.71 0.10
CA LEU A 114 -14.11 -2.80 -0.93
C LEU A 114 -14.70 -1.38 -0.81
N THR A 115 -15.84 -1.25 -0.14
CA THR A 115 -16.56 0.04 0.04
C THR A 115 -16.51 0.55 1.47
N LEU A 116 -15.58 0.06 2.30
CA LEU A 116 -15.49 0.42 3.71
C LEU A 116 -15.29 1.92 3.94
N PHE A 117 -14.59 2.60 3.03
CA PHE A 117 -14.41 4.05 3.02
C PHE A 117 -15.71 4.88 2.95
N LEU A 118 -16.86 4.25 2.68
CA LEU A 118 -18.17 4.89 2.73
C LEU A 118 -18.82 4.84 4.12
N ARG A 119 -18.20 4.16 5.09
CA ARG A 119 -18.76 3.89 6.42
C ARG A 119 -17.78 4.19 7.56
N GLU A 120 -16.49 4.01 7.32
CA GLU A 120 -15.44 4.24 8.33
C GLU A 120 -14.56 5.41 7.94
N GLU A 121 -14.28 6.29 8.90
CA GLU A 121 -13.28 7.35 8.75
C GLU A 121 -11.89 6.72 8.52
N ASP A 122 -11.04 7.40 7.77
CA ASP A 122 -9.68 6.96 7.42
C ASP A 122 -9.53 5.62 6.68
N ALA A 123 -10.62 4.91 6.39
CA ALA A 123 -10.53 3.71 5.55
C ALA A 123 -10.06 4.11 4.13
N PRO A 124 -8.92 3.56 3.65
CA PRO A 124 -8.35 3.92 2.36
C PRO A 124 -9.08 3.20 1.22
N LEU A 125 -9.01 3.76 0.00
CA LEU A 125 -9.53 3.10 -1.21
C LEU A 125 -8.68 1.89 -1.63
N ASP A 126 -7.39 1.97 -1.39
CA ASP A 126 -6.41 0.95 -1.75
C ASP A 126 -5.29 0.86 -0.70
N ASN A 127 -4.53 -0.22 -0.78
CA ASN A 127 -3.39 -0.49 0.09
C ASN A 127 -2.06 -0.32 -0.68
N ASN A 128 -2.03 0.44 -1.79
CA ASN A 128 -0.88 0.48 -2.71
C ASN A 128 0.41 0.96 -2.03
N VAL A 129 0.31 1.85 -1.03
CA VAL A 129 1.47 2.27 -0.23
C VAL A 129 2.04 1.09 0.55
N CYS A 130 1.19 0.37 1.28
CA CYS A 130 1.58 -0.81 2.05
C CYS A 130 2.12 -1.92 1.15
N GLU A 131 1.47 -2.20 0.02
CA GLU A 131 1.93 -3.20 -0.95
C GLU A 131 3.29 -2.84 -1.53
N ARG A 132 3.54 -1.56 -1.87
CA ARG A 132 4.85 -1.11 -2.34
C ARG A 132 5.94 -1.28 -1.30
N ALA A 133 5.66 -0.97 -0.03
CA ALA A 133 6.61 -1.17 1.07
C ALA A 133 6.92 -2.66 1.26
N LEU A 134 5.90 -3.52 1.30
CA LEU A 134 6.06 -4.97 1.47
C LEU A 134 6.76 -5.63 0.27
N LYS A 135 6.58 -5.10 -0.95
CA LYS A 135 7.19 -5.64 -2.16
C LYS A 135 8.72 -5.74 -2.05
N LYS A 136 9.37 -4.80 -1.37
CA LYS A 136 10.82 -4.84 -1.16
C LYS A 136 11.25 -6.01 -0.30
N ALA A 137 10.58 -6.25 0.83
CA ALA A 137 10.83 -7.41 1.67
C ALA A 137 10.57 -8.73 0.92
N ILE A 138 9.49 -8.79 0.12
CA ILE A 138 9.17 -9.97 -0.70
C ILE A 138 10.24 -10.23 -1.77
N LEU A 139 10.68 -9.19 -2.49
CA LEU A 139 11.74 -9.30 -3.49
C LEU A 139 13.07 -9.72 -2.85
N HIS A 140 13.41 -9.16 -1.69
CA HIS A 140 14.59 -9.56 -0.94
C HIS A 140 14.53 -11.05 -0.56
N ARG A 141 13.41 -11.51 0.01
CA ARG A 141 13.20 -12.93 0.33
C ARG A 141 13.34 -13.83 -0.91
N LYS A 142 12.78 -13.40 -2.05
CA LYS A 142 12.91 -14.14 -3.31
C LYS A 142 14.36 -14.25 -3.78
N ASN A 143 15.15 -13.19 -3.62
CA ASN A 143 16.53 -13.13 -4.10
C ASN A 143 17.53 -13.81 -3.13
N ALA A 144 17.33 -13.67 -1.83
CA ALA A 144 18.18 -14.26 -0.80
C ALA A 144 17.89 -15.76 -0.58
N LEU A 145 16.75 -16.27 -1.09
CA LEU A 145 16.22 -17.63 -0.93
C LEU A 145 15.88 -18.00 0.52
N PHE A 146 16.85 -17.97 1.43
CA PHE A 146 16.70 -18.28 2.85
C PHE A 146 17.82 -17.67 3.70
N TYR A 147 17.54 -17.49 4.99
CA TYR A 147 18.56 -17.23 6.01
C TYR A 147 18.92 -18.53 6.72
N ARG A 148 20.22 -18.81 6.88
CA ARG A 148 20.70 -20.04 7.54
C ARG A 148 20.38 -20.08 9.04
N THR A 149 20.34 -18.92 9.70
CA THR A 149 20.12 -18.80 11.15
C THR A 149 19.14 -17.67 11.44
N LEU A 150 18.48 -17.74 12.60
CA LEU A 150 17.60 -16.66 13.09
C LEU A 150 18.38 -15.34 13.25
N ASN A 151 19.63 -15.41 13.71
CA ASN A 151 20.49 -14.23 13.81
C ASN A 151 20.78 -13.63 12.42
N GLY A 152 21.05 -14.46 11.42
CA GLY A 152 21.24 -13.99 10.05
C GLY A 152 19.98 -13.33 9.46
N ALA A 153 18.80 -13.86 9.78
CA ALA A 153 17.52 -13.23 9.42
C ALA A 153 17.37 -11.86 10.09
N HIS A 154 17.63 -11.78 11.40
CA HIS A 154 17.55 -10.52 12.14
C HIS A 154 18.49 -9.44 11.58
N VAL A 155 19.75 -9.80 11.30
CA VAL A 155 20.71 -8.88 10.66
C VAL A 155 20.20 -8.42 9.29
N GLY A 156 19.68 -9.34 8.48
CA GLY A 156 19.06 -9.00 7.19
C GLY A 156 17.89 -8.02 7.32
N ASP A 157 17.02 -8.23 8.32
CA ASP A 157 15.88 -7.36 8.61
C ASP A 157 16.33 -5.95 9.03
N VAL A 158 17.41 -5.83 9.82
CA VAL A 158 18.01 -4.54 10.21
C VAL A 158 18.51 -3.79 8.97
N PHE A 159 19.32 -4.42 8.11
CA PHE A 159 19.83 -3.78 6.90
C PHE A 159 18.70 -3.37 5.95
N MET A 160 17.70 -4.24 5.75
CA MET A 160 16.53 -3.92 4.93
C MET A 160 15.76 -2.72 5.48
N SER A 161 15.60 -2.62 6.79
CA SER A 161 14.93 -1.50 7.45
C SER A 161 15.68 -0.19 7.22
N LEU A 162 17.02 -0.20 7.40
CA LEU A 162 17.86 0.97 7.16
C LEU A 162 17.82 1.41 5.69
N ILE A 163 18.06 0.47 4.76
CA ILE A 163 18.03 0.73 3.32
C ILE A 163 16.70 1.34 2.92
N HIS A 164 15.58 0.73 3.35
CA HIS A 164 14.27 1.21 2.95
C HIS A 164 13.96 2.59 3.53
N THR A 165 14.36 2.85 4.78
CA THR A 165 14.17 4.16 5.40
C THR A 165 14.93 5.25 4.65
N VAL A 166 16.17 4.98 4.23
CA VAL A 166 16.95 5.93 3.42
C VAL A 166 16.28 6.22 2.07
N GLU A 167 15.77 5.19 1.39
CA GLU A 167 15.05 5.40 0.12
C GLU A 167 13.75 6.19 0.31
N LEU A 168 13.05 6.03 1.45
CA LEU A 168 11.87 6.83 1.79
C LEU A 168 12.23 8.31 2.06
N CYS A 169 13.44 8.56 2.55
CA CYS A 169 14.01 9.91 2.68
C CYS A 169 14.64 10.42 1.37
N GLU A 170 14.43 9.73 0.24
CA GLU A 170 15.02 10.06 -1.07
C GLU A 170 16.57 10.10 -1.08
N GLY A 171 17.21 9.43 -0.13
CA GLY A 171 18.66 9.34 0.01
C GLY A 171 19.27 8.13 -0.71
N ASN A 172 20.61 8.09 -0.77
CA ASN A 172 21.37 6.94 -1.26
C ASN A 172 21.71 5.96 -0.11
N PRO A 173 21.16 4.73 -0.10
CA PRO A 173 21.42 3.76 0.97
C PRO A 173 22.89 3.34 1.08
N PHE A 174 23.62 3.31 -0.03
CA PHE A 174 25.02 2.91 -0.02
C PHE A 174 25.86 3.95 0.72
N ASP A 175 25.70 5.22 0.40
CA ASP A 175 26.43 6.33 1.03
C ASP A 175 26.14 6.38 2.54
N TYR A 176 24.86 6.21 2.91
CA TYR A 176 24.44 6.13 4.30
C TYR A 176 25.11 4.98 5.06
N LEU A 177 25.06 3.76 4.53
CA LEU A 177 25.67 2.60 5.17
C LEU A 177 27.19 2.75 5.27
N VAL A 178 27.84 3.30 4.25
CA VAL A 178 29.28 3.60 4.27
C VAL A 178 29.60 4.62 5.36
N ALA A 179 28.81 5.67 5.51
CA ALA A 179 28.98 6.67 6.56
C ALA A 179 28.88 6.02 7.95
N LEU A 180 27.84 5.22 8.21
CA LEU A 180 27.70 4.51 9.48
C LEU A 180 28.89 3.58 9.78
N LEU A 181 29.36 2.83 8.78
CA LEU A 181 30.44 1.86 8.94
C LEU A 181 31.83 2.50 9.06
N ARG A 182 32.02 3.71 8.53
CA ARG A 182 33.27 4.48 8.67
C ARG A 182 33.37 5.25 9.98
N HIS A 183 32.24 5.55 10.61
CA HIS A 183 32.19 6.33 11.87
C HIS A 183 31.51 5.56 13.02
N PRO A 184 31.89 4.29 13.30
CA PRO A 184 31.16 3.45 14.24
C PRO A 184 31.14 4.01 15.67
N GLU A 185 32.22 4.67 16.11
CA GLU A 185 32.30 5.26 17.45
C GLU A 185 31.38 6.48 17.58
N ALA A 186 31.36 7.37 16.57
CA ALA A 186 30.49 8.55 16.56
C ALA A 186 29.00 8.14 16.50
N VAL A 187 28.66 7.14 15.68
CA VAL A 187 27.31 6.57 15.61
C VAL A 187 26.92 5.96 16.96
N ALA A 188 27.82 5.24 17.64
CA ALA A 188 27.53 4.64 18.93
C ALA A 188 27.32 5.69 20.05
N GLN A 189 28.00 6.84 19.96
CA GLN A 189 27.87 7.92 20.94
C GLN A 189 26.60 8.75 20.73
N ALA A 190 26.21 9.02 19.49
CA ALA A 190 25.08 9.89 19.16
C ALA A 190 24.25 9.35 17.98
N PRO A 191 23.58 8.19 18.13
CA PRO A 191 22.88 7.52 17.02
C PRO A 191 21.77 8.37 16.40
N ASP A 192 21.12 9.24 17.18
CA ASP A 192 20.05 10.13 16.72
C ASP A 192 20.53 11.15 15.68
N ASP A 193 21.81 11.50 15.68
CA ASP A 193 22.43 12.42 14.71
C ASP A 193 22.78 11.72 13.39
N TRP A 194 22.78 10.39 13.38
CA TRP A 194 23.16 9.54 12.24
C TRP A 194 21.95 8.88 11.59
N MET A 195 20.76 9.43 11.75
CA MET A 195 19.55 8.91 11.10
C MET A 195 19.53 9.28 9.60
N PRO A 196 18.75 8.56 8.77
CA PRO A 196 18.73 8.78 7.32
C PRO A 196 18.45 10.22 6.88
N TRP A 197 17.74 11.01 7.69
CA TRP A 197 17.36 12.39 7.39
C TRP A 197 18.34 13.46 7.91
N ASN A 198 19.34 13.10 8.73
CA ASN A 198 20.26 14.07 9.34
C ASN A 198 21.75 13.65 9.38
N TYR A 199 22.09 12.41 9.02
CA TYR A 199 23.47 11.89 9.10
C TYR A 199 24.52 12.72 8.34
N GLN A 200 24.14 13.45 7.29
CA GLN A 200 25.07 14.28 6.52
C GLN A 200 25.66 15.42 7.35
N GLN A 201 24.91 15.94 8.32
CA GLN A 201 25.39 16.99 9.23
C GLN A 201 26.41 16.41 10.21
N ALA A 202 26.11 15.23 10.76
CA ALA A 202 27.01 14.50 11.64
C ALA A 202 28.31 14.10 10.93
N LEU A 203 28.19 13.64 9.68
CA LEU A 203 29.34 13.30 8.83
C LEU A 203 30.24 14.50 8.59
N ALA A 204 29.66 15.64 8.21
CA ALA A 204 30.42 16.87 8.00
C ALA A 204 31.14 17.36 9.27
N ALA A 205 30.52 17.19 10.44
CA ALA A 205 31.15 17.52 11.72
C ALA A 205 32.26 16.53 12.10
N ALA A 206 32.10 15.25 11.79
CA ALA A 206 33.09 14.20 12.07
C ALA A 206 34.33 14.29 11.16
N ASP A 207 34.15 14.74 9.91
CA ASP A 207 35.24 14.93 8.94
C ASP A 207 35.92 16.31 9.06
N ALA A 208 35.41 17.21 9.91
CA ALA A 208 36.01 18.51 10.13
C ALA A 208 37.39 18.36 10.81
N PRO A 209 38.44 19.06 10.35
CA PRO A 209 39.74 19.03 11.01
C PRO A 209 39.61 19.55 12.45
N PRO A 210 40.37 19.00 13.41
CA PRO A 210 40.33 19.48 14.78
C PRO A 210 40.64 20.97 14.80
N SER A 211 39.78 21.75 15.47
CA SER A 211 39.99 23.18 15.67
C SER A 211 41.33 23.35 16.39
N GLY A 212 42.34 23.84 15.68
CA GLY A 212 43.67 24.02 16.23
C GLY A 212 43.63 25.00 17.41
N ASN A 213 44.14 24.55 18.56
CA ASN A 213 44.63 25.41 19.64
C ASN A 213 46.13 25.63 19.45
#